data_AF-A0A6P0MR15-F1
#
_entry.id   AF-A0A6P0MR15-F1
#
_cell.length_a   1.000
_cell.length_b   1.000
_cell.length_c   1.000
_cell.angle_alpha   90.00
_cell.angle_beta   90.00
_cell.angle_gamma   90.00
#
_symmetry.space_group_name_H-M   'P 1'
#
loop_
_entity.id
_entity.type
_entity.pdbx_description
1 polymer ?
#
loop_
_entity_poly.entity_id
_entity_poly.type
_entity_poly.pdbx_seq_one_letter_code
_entity_poly.pdbx_strand_id
1 'polypeptide(L)' 'MIFYVLSFNNLANLYCSQGRYDEAKPLFLQALALRKKLLGNEHPNTKKVRKNLEQLRQDANGS' A
#
# COMPACT_ATOMS: atom_id res chain seq x y z
N MET A 1 -1.13 5.21 -18.00
CA MET A 1 -1.06 3.93 -17.26
C MET A 1 -0.56 4.16 -15.82
N ILE A 2 -1.24 5.01 -15.05
CA ILE A 2 -0.87 5.41 -13.66
C ILE A 2 -2.05 5.24 -12.69
N PHE A 3 -3.28 5.23 -13.23
CA PHE A 3 -4.52 5.10 -12.48
C PHE A 3 -4.65 3.77 -11.72
N TYR A 4 -4.19 2.66 -12.31
CA TYR A 4 -4.27 1.33 -11.68
C TYR A 4 -3.56 1.25 -10.32
N VAL A 5 -2.43 1.95 -10.18
CA VAL A 5 -1.61 1.87 -8.95
C VAL A 5 -2.22 2.67 -7.80
N LEU A 6 -3.02 3.70 -8.11
CA LEU A 6 -3.81 4.46 -7.12
C LEU A 6 -4.98 3.62 -6.60
N SER A 7 -5.64 2.86 -7.48
CA SER A 7 -6.75 1.98 -7.11
C SER A 7 -6.34 0.90 -6.10
N PHE A 8 -5.18 0.26 -6.27
CA PHE A 8 -4.69 -0.74 -5.30
C PHE A 8 -4.40 -0.16 -3.92
N ASN A 9 -3.91 1.08 -3.84
CA ASN A 9 -3.67 1.74 -2.56
C ASN A 9 -4.97 2.03 -1.80
N ASN A 10 -6.01 2.45 -2.52
CA ASN A 10 -7.31 2.75 -1.92
C ASN A 10 -8.01 1.46 -1.46
N LEU A 11 -7.90 0.38 -2.25
CA LEU A 11 -8.44 -0.93 -1.89
C LEU A 11 -7.73 -1.51 -0.66
N ALA A 12 -6.40 -1.41 -0.59
CA ALA A 12 -5.63 -1.86 0.56
C ALA A 12 -5.99 -1.07 1.84
N ASN A 13 -6.17 0.26 1.73
CA ASN A 13 -6.66 1.08 2.84
C ASN A 13 -8.07 0.65 3.31
N LEU A 14 -8.97 0.31 2.39
CA LEU A 14 -10.31 -0.16 2.73
C LEU A 14 -10.25 -1.49 3.51
N TYR A 15 -9.40 -2.43 3.07
CA TYR A 15 -9.20 -3.68 3.80
C TYR A 15 -8.57 -3.47 5.18
N CYS A 16 -7.61 -2.56 5.31
CA CYS A 16 -7.10 -2.11 6.62
C CYS A 16 -8.23 -1.62 7.53
N SER A 17 -9.13 -0.77 7.01
CA SER A 17 -10.27 -0.27 7.77
C SER A 17 -11.27 -1.36 8.20
N GLN A 18 -11.25 -2.52 7.54
CA GLN A 18 -12.08 -3.68 7.88
C GLN A 18 -11.35 -4.68 8.79
N GLY A 19 -10.12 -4.39 9.22
CA GLY A 19 -9.27 -5.32 9.98
C GLY A 19 -8.71 -6.48 9.15
N ARG A 20 -8.89 -6.45 7.82
CA ARG A 20 -8.46 -7.50 6.88
C ARG A 20 -7.02 -7.26 6.42
N TYR A 21 -6.09 -7.26 7.38
CA TYR A 21 -4.70 -6.91 7.14
C TYR A 21 -3.99 -7.88 6.18
N ASP A 22 -4.32 -9.16 6.22
CA ASP A 22 -3.75 -10.20 5.35
C ASP A 22 -4.08 -9.96 3.86
N GLU A 23 -5.23 -9.36 3.57
CA GLU A 23 -5.64 -9.04 2.20
C GLU A 23 -5.11 -7.66 1.76
N ALA A 24 -4.99 -6.71 2.69
CA ALA A 24 -4.40 -5.40 2.43
C ALA A 24 -2.89 -5.47 2.13
N LYS A 25 -2.15 -6.33 2.83
CA LYS A 25 -0.69 -6.46 2.73
C LYS A 25 -0.18 -6.78 1.30
N PRO A 26 -0.67 -7.80 0.58
CA PRO A 26 -0.21 -8.10 -0.78
C PRO A 26 -0.55 -6.96 -1.76
N LEU A 27 -1.66 -6.25 -1.56
CA LEU A 27 -2.05 -5.12 -2.41
C LEU A 27 -1.09 -3.93 -2.23
N PHE A 28 -0.70 -3.61 -1.00
CA PHE A 28 0.32 -2.59 -0.75
C PHE A 28 1.69 -2.99 -1.34
N LEU A 29 2.08 -4.25 -1.26
CA LEU A 29 3.34 -4.74 -1.84
C LEU A 29 3.35 -4.62 -3.37
N GLN A 30 2.27 -5.04 -4.05
CA GLN A 30 2.15 -4.88 -5.50
C GLN A 30 2.15 -3.40 -5.91
N ALA A 31 1.38 -2.57 -5.19
CA ALA A 31 1.33 -1.14 -5.42
C ALA A 31 2.71 -0.47 -5.23
N LEU A 32 3.49 -0.92 -4.24
CA LEU A 32 4.83 -0.41 -3.99
C LEU A 32 5.81 -0.84 -5.09
N ALA A 33 5.80 -2.12 -5.49
CA ALA A 33 6.67 -2.63 -6.55
C ALA A 33 6.43 -1.91 -7.89
N LEU A 34 5.16 -1.72 -8.27
CA LEU A 34 4.79 -1.00 -9.48
C LEU A 34 5.19 0.48 -9.41
N ARG A 35 4.95 1.16 -8.28
CA ARG A 35 5.34 2.57 -8.11
C ARG A 35 6.86 2.75 -8.12
N LYS A 36 7.61 1.85 -7.49
CA LYS A 36 9.07 1.87 -7.53
C LYS A 36 9.59 1.73 -8.96
N LYS A 37 9.01 0.82 -9.75
CA LYS A 37 9.42 0.60 -11.15
C LYS A 37 9.06 1.77 -12.07
N LEU A 38 7.89 2.38 -11.88
CA LEU A 38 7.39 3.45 -12.76
C LEU A 38 7.88 4.84 -12.39
N LEU A 39 7.99 5.13 -11.08
CA LEU A 39 8.20 6.49 -10.55
C LEU A 39 9.49 6.61 -9.73
N GLY A 40 10.13 5.50 -9.38
CA GLY A 40 11.28 5.47 -8.48
C GLY A 40 10.91 5.51 -6.99
N ASN A 41 11.92 5.31 -6.15
CA ASN A 41 11.78 5.28 -4.69
C ASN A 41 11.44 6.66 -4.09
N GLU A 42 11.96 7.74 -4.68
CA GLU A 42 11.84 9.10 -4.13
C GLU A 42 10.50 9.76 -4.41
N HIS A 43 9.72 9.22 -5.35
CA HIS A 43 8.44 9.80 -5.72
C HIS A 43 7.46 9.81 -4.53
N PRO A 44 6.73 10.92 -4.29
CA PRO A 44 5.82 11.05 -3.15
C PRO A 44 4.78 9.93 -3.07
N ASN A 45 4.24 9.51 -4.22
CA ASN A 45 3.31 8.37 -4.29
C ASN A 45 3.93 7.04 -3.82
N THR A 46 5.21 6.78 -4.09
CA THR A 46 5.92 5.58 -3.61
C THR A 46 6.10 5.65 -2.09
N LYS A 47 6.48 6.83 -1.58
CA LYS A 47 6.61 7.08 -0.13
C LYS A 47 5.28 6.90 0.61
N LYS A 48 4.16 7.37 0.02
CA LYS A 48 2.82 7.23 0.62
C LYS A 48 2.40 5.78 0.81
N VAL A 49 2.57 4.93 -0.21
CA VAL A 49 2.29 3.49 -0.10
C VAL A 49 3.16 2.82 0.95
N ARG A 50 4.45 3.15 0.97
CA ARG A 50 5.39 2.59 1.95
C ARG A 50 4.94 2.92 3.38
N LYS A 51 4.56 4.17 3.62
CA LYS A 51 4.04 4.60 4.92
C LYS A 51 2.77 3.82 5.30
N ASN A 52 1.83 3.64 4.37
CA ASN A 52 0.61 2.87 4.63
C ASN A 52 0.91 1.38 4.92
N LEU A 53 1.89 0.78 4.23
CA LEU A 53 2.33 -0.59 4.50
C LEU A 53 3.02 -0.73 5.87
N GLU A 54 3.83 0.27 6.27
CA GLU A 54 4.45 0.32 7.59
C GLU A 54 3.39 0.44 8.69
N GLN A 55 2.37 1.28 8.48
CA GLN A 55 1.24 1.42 9.39
C GLN A 55 0.44 0.12 9.51
N LEU A 56 0.11 -0.55 8.39
CA LEU A 56 -0.56 -1.87 8.42
C LEU A 56 0.21 -2.87 9.29
N ARG A 57 1.54 -2.89 9.20
CA ARG A 57 2.37 -3.80 10.00
C ARG A 57 2.31 -3.49 11.49
N GLN A 58 2.19 -2.22 11.86
CA GLN A 58 2.00 -1.81 13.25
C GLN A 58 0.60 -2.20 13.74
N ASP A 59 -0.43 -1.92 12.94
CA ASP A 59 -1.83 -2.23 13.26
C ASP A 59 -2.06 -3.75 13.40
N ALA A 60 -1.44 -4.54 12.53
CA ALA A 60 -1.51 -6.00 12.57
C ALA A 60 -0.69 -6.63 13.72
N ASN A 61 0.28 -5.91 14.28
CA ASN A 61 1.07 -6.38 15.43
C ASN A 61 0.50 -5.90 16.78
N GLY A 62 -0.44 -4.95 16.77
CA GLY A 62 -1.11 -4.43 17.96
C GLY A 62 -2.43 -5.12 18.29
N SER A 63 -2.84 -6.11 17.49
CA SER A 63 -4.05 -6.92 17.65
C SER A 63 -3.71 -8.33 18.13
#